data_AF-A0A933QTQ3-F1
#
_entry.id   AF-A0A933QTQ3-F1
#
_cell.length_a   1.000
_cell.length_b   1.000
_cell.length_c   1.000
_cell.angle_alpha   90.00
_cell.angle_beta   90.00
_cell.angle_gamma   90.00
#
_symmetry.space_group_name_H-M   'P 1'
#
loop_
_entity.id
_entity.type
_entity.pdbx_description
1 polymer ?
#
loop_
_entity_poly.entity_id
_entity_poly.type
_entity_poly.pdbx_seq_one_letter_code
_entity_poly.pdbx_strand_id
1 'polypeptide(L)'
;MKVSRWFIVSMVLWMYVGCATTPLPTPSPVPTLVPSPTAIVPSPTGVMSTIVMNRLAPADVPACPGAQGIEKQIEFSWTGIEDVYRNAPESNWTFYRCDAPLGTVAAFYRRWMPEQYGWVQTSWEEHANATLGVYFYSTGTSSVPNRWLYLWFLPDASTKQYSYLVAAWWEAPKSC
;
A
#
# COMPACT_ATOMS: atom_id res chain seq x y z
N MET A 1 -4.75 32.79 68.30
CA MET A 1 -4.16 34.14 68.47
C MET A 1 -2.66 34.02 68.19
N LYS A 2 -1.94 34.90 67.50
CA LYS A 2 -2.20 36.04 66.62
C LYS A 2 -0.79 36.44 66.14
N VAL A 3 -0.62 36.65 64.83
CA VAL A 3 0.29 37.59 64.14
C VAL A 3 1.73 37.81 64.66
N SER A 4 2.71 37.80 63.75
CA SER A 4 3.29 39.05 63.23
C SER A 4 4.59 38.82 62.46
N ARG A 5 4.61 39.39 61.24
CA ARG A 5 5.80 39.82 60.49
C ARG A 5 6.59 40.84 61.32
N TRP A 6 7.89 41.02 61.09
CA TRP A 6 8.59 42.31 60.86
C TRP A 6 10.06 42.08 60.44
N PHE A 7 10.57 43.05 59.69
CA PHE A 7 11.79 43.13 58.85
C PHE A 7 13.12 43.33 59.61
N ILE A 8 14.26 42.91 59.01
CA ILE A 8 15.62 43.54 59.03
C ILE A 8 16.35 43.07 57.73
N VAL A 9 16.62 43.89 56.69
CA VAL A 9 17.67 44.91 56.41
C VAL A 9 19.10 44.37 56.15
N SER A 10 19.73 44.90 55.09
CA SER A 10 21.15 44.82 54.67
C SER A 10 21.56 43.49 54.00
N MET A 11 22.40 43.44 52.97
CA MET A 11 23.53 44.32 52.63
C MET A 11 23.95 44.12 51.16
N VAL A 12 24.63 45.14 50.63
CA VAL A 12 25.24 45.25 49.31
C VAL A 12 26.23 44.11 49.02
N LEU A 13 26.17 43.52 47.82
CA LEU A 13 27.39 43.03 47.18
C LEU A 13 27.30 43.20 45.66
N TRP A 14 28.22 44.00 45.15
CA TRP A 14 28.61 44.10 43.76
C TRP A 14 28.78 42.71 43.13
N MET A 15 28.47 42.58 41.84
CA MET A 15 29.52 42.26 40.86
C MET A 15 28.99 42.11 39.42
N TYR A 16 29.83 42.60 38.52
CA TYR A 16 29.93 42.33 37.09
C TYR A 16 28.85 42.88 36.15
N VAL A 17 29.18 44.06 35.62
CA VAL A 17 28.98 44.43 34.22
C VAL A 17 29.51 43.29 33.34
N GLY A 18 28.59 42.51 32.79
CA GLY A 18 28.82 41.63 31.66
C GLY A 18 27.88 42.03 30.54
N CYS A 19 28.32 42.94 29.67
CA CYS A 19 27.65 43.19 28.40
C CYS A 19 27.90 41.96 27.51
N ALA A 20 27.07 40.93 27.66
CA ALA A 20 27.00 39.83 26.72
C ALA A 20 25.87 40.16 25.74
N THR A 21 26.24 40.76 24.61
CA THR A 21 25.38 40.84 23.43
C THR A 21 24.93 39.42 23.07
N THR A 22 23.64 39.17 23.25
CA THR A 22 22.97 37.95 22.80
C THR A 22 23.16 37.85 21.28
N PRO A 23 23.69 36.74 20.74
CA PRO A 23 23.67 36.54 19.31
C PRO A 23 22.22 36.44 18.86
N LEU A 24 21.85 37.32 17.93
CA LEU A 24 20.56 37.29 17.23
C LEU A 24 20.32 35.87 16.69
N PRO A 25 19.16 35.23 16.92
CA PRO A 25 18.89 33.93 16.34
C PRO A 25 18.89 34.05 14.82
N THR A 26 19.87 33.43 14.19
CA THR A 26 19.90 33.22 12.74
C THR A 26 18.59 32.54 12.33
N PRO A 27 17.84 33.06 11.35
CA PRO A 27 16.66 32.36 10.85
C PRO A 27 17.09 30.99 10.32
N SER A 28 16.53 29.94 10.91
CA SER A 28 16.70 28.58 10.45
C SER A 28 16.20 28.49 9.01
N PRO A 29 16.95 27.86 8.08
CA PRO A 29 16.48 27.70 6.72
C PRO A 29 15.17 26.91 6.74
N VAL A 30 14.12 27.52 6.18
CA VAL A 30 12.85 26.84 5.90
C VAL A 30 13.19 25.61 5.06
N PRO A 31 12.77 24.39 5.44
CA PRO A 31 12.97 23.24 4.60
C PRO A 31 12.27 23.50 3.26
N THR A 32 13.06 23.65 2.21
CA THR A 32 12.57 23.66 0.84
C THR A 32 11.81 22.36 0.65
N LEU A 33 10.49 22.47 0.49
CA LEU A 33 9.65 21.35 0.09
C LEU A 33 10.17 20.87 -1.27
N VAL A 34 11.01 19.84 -1.24
CA VAL A 34 11.35 19.09 -2.44
C VAL A 34 10.02 18.57 -2.96
N PRO A 35 9.61 18.92 -4.20
CA PRO A 35 8.41 18.32 -4.77
C PRO A 35 8.64 16.81 -4.79
N SER A 36 7.86 16.10 -3.98
CA SER A 36 7.84 14.64 -4.02
C SER A 36 7.64 14.24 -5.48
N PRO A 37 8.48 13.36 -6.05
CA PRO A 37 8.26 12.88 -7.40
C PRO A 37 6.87 12.28 -7.41
N THR A 38 5.94 12.96 -8.07
CA THR A 38 4.61 12.42 -8.32
C THR A 38 4.87 11.24 -9.24
N ALA A 39 4.89 10.04 -8.67
CA ALA A 39 4.91 8.83 -9.45
C ALA A 39 3.65 8.88 -10.32
N ILE A 40 3.84 9.25 -11.59
CA ILE A 40 2.80 9.17 -12.60
C ILE A 40 2.62 7.67 -12.79
N VAL A 41 1.76 7.06 -11.98
CA VAL A 41 1.23 5.73 -12.26
C VAL A 41 0.48 5.91 -13.57
N PRO A 42 0.96 5.35 -14.69
CA PRO A 42 0.27 5.52 -15.96
C PRO A 42 -1.16 5.02 -15.76
N SER A 43 -2.12 5.86 -16.14
CA SER A 43 -3.49 5.38 -16.32
C SER A 43 -3.46 4.24 -17.33
N PRO A 44 -4.23 3.16 -17.15
CA PRO A 44 -4.38 2.12 -18.16
C PRO A 44 -5.09 2.70 -19.39
N THR A 45 -4.37 3.52 -20.14
CA THR A 45 -4.81 4.06 -21.43
C THR A 45 -4.41 3.01 -22.43
N GLY A 46 -5.42 2.36 -23.02
CA GLY A 46 -5.31 1.13 -23.78
C GLY A 46 -4.09 1.05 -24.69
N VAL A 47 -3.12 0.23 -24.29
CA VAL A 47 -2.35 -0.56 -25.24
C VAL A 47 -3.05 -1.92 -25.27
N MET A 48 -4.03 -2.04 -26.15
CA MET A 48 -4.52 -3.33 -26.61
C MET A 48 -3.36 -3.98 -27.40
N SER A 49 -2.38 -4.52 -26.68
CA SER A 49 -1.39 -5.40 -27.26
C SER A 49 -2.14 -6.64 -27.72
N THR A 50 -2.17 -6.84 -29.03
CA THR A 50 -2.79 -7.93 -29.76
C THR A 50 -2.05 -9.26 -29.54
N ILE A 51 -1.83 -9.65 -28.29
CA ILE A 51 -1.17 -10.91 -27.93
C ILE A 51 -1.94 -11.53 -26.76
N VAL A 52 -2.98 -12.29 -27.15
CA VAL A 52 -3.76 -13.21 -26.31
C VAL A 52 -4.54 -12.52 -25.17
N MET A 53 -5.86 -12.70 -25.16
CA MET A 53 -6.72 -12.31 -24.05
C MET A 53 -6.37 -13.09 -22.77
N ASN A 54 -5.26 -12.76 -22.11
CA ASN A 54 -5.02 -13.17 -20.74
C ASN A 54 -5.78 -12.22 -19.83
N ARG A 55 -7.12 -12.33 -19.85
CA ARG A 55 -7.94 -11.82 -18.75
C ARG A 55 -7.38 -12.46 -17.48
N LEU A 56 -7.08 -11.66 -16.45
CA LEU A 56 -7.01 -12.26 -15.11
C LEU A 56 -8.33 -12.97 -14.89
N ALA A 57 -8.29 -14.19 -14.38
CA ALA A 57 -9.49 -14.77 -13.80
C ALA A 57 -9.56 -14.17 -12.38
N PRO A 58 -10.61 -13.44 -12.03
CA PRO A 58 -11.88 -13.27 -12.74
C PRO A 58 -11.86 -12.13 -13.79
N ALA A 59 -12.67 -12.28 -14.85
CA ALA A 59 -12.63 -11.49 -16.10
C ALA A 59 -12.74 -9.95 -15.97
N ASP A 60 -13.10 -9.47 -14.78
CA ASP A 60 -13.26 -8.09 -14.35
C ASP A 60 -12.03 -7.51 -13.64
N VAL A 61 -10.94 -8.28 -13.50
CA VAL A 61 -9.66 -7.82 -12.96
C VAL A 61 -8.73 -7.43 -14.11
N PRO A 62 -8.18 -6.20 -14.12
CA PRO A 62 -7.30 -5.75 -15.19
C PRO A 62 -5.95 -6.46 -15.15
N ALA A 63 -5.41 -6.77 -16.34
CA ALA A 63 -4.00 -7.16 -16.47
C ALA A 63 -3.06 -6.03 -16.04
N CYS A 64 -1.98 -6.39 -15.35
CA CYS A 64 -0.88 -5.47 -15.11
C CYS A 64 -0.18 -5.12 -16.43
N PRO A 65 0.51 -3.97 -16.51
CA PRO A 65 1.30 -3.62 -17.69
C PRO A 65 2.29 -4.74 -18.07
N GLY A 66 2.28 -5.14 -19.35
CA GLY A 66 3.15 -6.20 -19.86
C GLY A 66 2.90 -7.58 -19.25
N ALA A 67 1.69 -7.85 -18.72
CA ALA A 67 1.37 -9.12 -18.09
C ALA A 67 1.63 -10.33 -19.01
N GLN A 68 2.32 -11.33 -18.49
CA GLN A 68 2.53 -12.62 -19.14
C GLN A 68 2.04 -13.70 -18.19
N GLY A 69 1.12 -14.55 -18.65
CA GLY A 69 0.63 -15.68 -17.86
C GLY A 69 1.73 -16.71 -17.64
N ILE A 70 1.77 -17.29 -16.44
CA ILE A 70 2.73 -18.32 -16.05
C ILE A 70 1.93 -19.58 -15.71
N GLU A 71 2.23 -20.69 -16.38
CA GLU A 71 1.59 -21.99 -16.10
C GLU A 71 2.14 -22.64 -14.82
N LYS A 72 3.41 -22.37 -14.50
CA LYS A 72 4.06 -22.88 -13.29
C LYS A 72 3.59 -22.09 -12.06
N GLN A 73 3.11 -22.81 -11.06
CA GLN A 73 2.79 -22.25 -9.75
C GLN A 73 4.02 -21.56 -9.14
N ILE A 74 3.80 -20.37 -8.60
CA ILE A 74 4.79 -19.64 -7.83
C ILE A 74 4.65 -20.06 -6.38
N GLU A 75 5.70 -20.64 -5.81
CA GLU A 75 5.75 -20.96 -4.39
C GLU A 75 6.10 -19.72 -3.58
N PHE A 76 5.27 -19.39 -2.59
CA PHE A 76 5.50 -18.31 -1.65
C PHE A 76 4.79 -18.62 -0.34
N SER A 77 5.14 -17.88 0.71
CA SER A 77 4.61 -18.07 2.06
C SER A 77 3.90 -16.79 2.52
N TRP A 78 2.69 -16.93 3.04
CA TRP A 78 1.93 -15.84 3.64
C TRP A 78 1.12 -16.38 4.81
N THR A 79 1.05 -15.65 5.92
CA THR A 79 0.28 -16.08 7.09
C THR A 79 -1.21 -16.17 6.74
N GLY A 80 -1.83 -17.34 6.93
CA GLY A 80 -3.25 -17.55 6.62
C GLY A 80 -3.55 -17.89 5.16
N ILE A 81 -2.51 -18.15 4.34
CA ILE A 81 -2.70 -18.59 2.95
C ILE A 81 -3.42 -19.94 2.86
N GLU A 82 -3.30 -20.77 3.90
CA GLU A 82 -3.97 -22.07 4.03
C GLU A 82 -5.49 -21.93 3.97
N ASP A 83 -6.03 -20.85 4.54
CA ASP A 83 -7.46 -20.57 4.45
C ASP A 83 -7.88 -20.16 3.04
N VAL A 84 -7.00 -19.50 2.29
CA VAL A 84 -7.26 -19.22 0.87
C VAL A 84 -7.21 -20.50 0.05
N TYR A 85 -6.24 -21.38 0.26
CA TYR A 85 -6.18 -22.69 -0.41
C TYR A 85 -7.41 -23.57 -0.12
N ARG A 86 -7.97 -23.46 1.09
CA ARG A 86 -9.19 -24.20 1.47
C ARG A 86 -10.44 -23.71 0.74
N ASN A 87 -10.53 -22.40 0.48
CA ASN A 87 -11.73 -21.75 -0.04
C ASN A 87 -11.68 -21.49 -1.55
N ALA A 88 -10.49 -21.25 -2.10
CA ALA A 88 -10.28 -20.99 -3.53
C ALA A 88 -9.96 -22.31 -4.25
N PRO A 89 -10.83 -22.77 -5.17
CA PRO A 89 -10.54 -23.92 -6.04
C PRO A 89 -9.21 -23.73 -6.77
N GLU A 90 -8.48 -24.81 -7.03
CA GLU A 90 -7.20 -24.75 -7.77
C GLU A 90 -7.34 -24.05 -9.13
N SER A 91 -8.49 -24.20 -9.80
CA SER A 91 -8.80 -23.53 -11.08
C SER A 91 -8.90 -22.00 -10.98
N ASN A 92 -8.99 -21.46 -9.76
CA ASN A 92 -9.14 -20.03 -9.51
C ASN A 92 -7.83 -19.37 -9.09
N TRP A 93 -6.72 -20.10 -9.11
CA TRP A 93 -5.39 -19.55 -8.94
C TRP A 93 -4.80 -19.19 -10.30
N THR A 94 -4.26 -17.98 -10.40
CA THR A 94 -3.61 -17.50 -11.62
C THR A 94 -2.31 -16.79 -11.28
N PHE A 95 -1.32 -16.94 -12.15
CA PHE A 95 0.04 -16.47 -11.95
C PHE A 95 0.48 -15.66 -13.16
N TYR A 96 1.04 -14.47 -12.91
CA TYR A 96 1.50 -13.58 -13.96
C TYR A 96 2.88 -13.01 -13.63
N ARG A 97 3.65 -12.73 -14.67
CA ARG A 97 4.80 -11.82 -14.63
C ARG A 97 4.37 -10.47 -15.19
N CYS A 98 4.64 -9.39 -14.47
CA CYS A 98 4.37 -8.02 -14.88
C CYS A 98 5.68 -7.33 -15.29
N ASP A 99 5.62 -6.49 -16.33
CA ASP A 99 6.73 -5.68 -16.83
C ASP A 99 6.88 -4.37 -16.04
N ALA A 100 6.90 -4.49 -14.73
CA ALA A 100 7.05 -3.38 -13.81
C ALA A 100 7.49 -3.89 -12.42
N PRO A 101 8.19 -3.07 -11.62
CA PRO A 101 8.59 -3.44 -10.27
C PRO A 101 7.37 -3.52 -9.34
N LEU A 102 7.52 -4.29 -8.26
CA LEU A 102 6.46 -4.59 -7.28
C LEU A 102 5.68 -3.33 -6.85
N GLY A 103 6.37 -2.27 -6.44
CA GLY A 103 5.71 -1.06 -5.94
C GLY A 103 4.83 -0.38 -7.00
N THR A 104 5.21 -0.46 -8.29
CA THR A 104 4.41 0.11 -9.39
C THR A 104 3.17 -0.73 -9.65
N VAL A 105 3.30 -2.06 -9.68
CA VAL A 105 2.17 -2.97 -9.88
C VAL A 105 1.20 -2.90 -8.71
N ALA A 106 1.70 -2.93 -7.47
CA ALA A 106 0.88 -2.83 -6.28
C ALA A 106 0.10 -1.50 -6.25
N ALA A 107 0.77 -0.36 -6.52
CA ALA A 107 0.11 0.94 -6.61
C ALA A 107 -0.94 1.03 -7.72
N PHE A 108 -0.70 0.36 -8.86
CA PHE A 108 -1.67 0.26 -9.94
C PHE A 108 -2.97 -0.41 -9.46
N TYR A 109 -2.90 -1.61 -8.87
CA TYR A 109 -4.12 -2.29 -8.41
C TYR A 109 -4.79 -1.56 -7.26
N ARG A 110 -4.03 -1.07 -6.29
CA ARG A 110 -4.57 -0.34 -5.12
C ARG A 110 -5.44 0.84 -5.52
N ARG A 111 -5.02 1.57 -6.56
CA ARG A 111 -5.75 2.73 -7.08
C ARG A 111 -6.91 2.33 -7.98
N TRP A 112 -6.62 1.50 -8.98
CA TRP A 112 -7.56 1.31 -10.09
C TRP A 112 -8.67 0.31 -9.77
N MET A 113 -8.41 -0.69 -8.91
CA MET A 113 -9.41 -1.70 -8.54
C MET A 113 -10.69 -1.07 -7.96
N PRO A 114 -10.61 -0.14 -6.98
CA PRO A 114 -11.81 0.54 -6.49
C PRO A 114 -12.33 1.61 -7.45
N GLU A 115 -11.45 2.41 -8.04
CA GLU A 115 -11.87 3.58 -8.81
C GLU A 115 -12.55 3.23 -10.14
N GLN A 116 -12.14 2.15 -10.81
CA GLN A 116 -12.64 1.82 -12.16
C GLN A 116 -13.33 0.47 -12.27
N TYR A 117 -12.94 -0.49 -11.42
CA TYR A 117 -13.46 -1.85 -11.50
C TYR A 117 -14.50 -2.16 -10.41
N GLY A 118 -14.82 -1.19 -9.55
CA GLY A 118 -15.87 -1.31 -8.54
C GLY A 118 -15.56 -2.31 -7.43
N TRP A 119 -14.31 -2.73 -7.29
CA TRP A 119 -13.88 -3.62 -6.21
C TRP A 119 -13.66 -2.83 -4.93
N VAL A 120 -14.12 -3.37 -3.80
CA VAL A 120 -13.91 -2.73 -2.51
C VAL A 120 -12.69 -3.35 -1.84
N GLN A 121 -11.69 -2.53 -1.53
CA GLN A 121 -10.51 -2.96 -0.79
C GLN A 121 -10.86 -3.23 0.68
N THR A 122 -10.58 -4.43 1.19
CA THR A 122 -10.80 -4.80 2.60
C THR A 122 -9.53 -4.74 3.42
N SER A 123 -8.43 -5.21 2.87
CA SER A 123 -7.12 -5.25 3.52
C SER A 123 -6.02 -4.89 2.52
N TRP A 124 -4.98 -4.27 3.05
CA TRP A 124 -3.75 -3.97 2.33
C TRP A 124 -2.57 -4.14 3.26
N GLU A 125 -1.72 -5.12 2.98
CA GLU A 125 -0.63 -5.52 3.84
C GLU A 125 0.68 -5.47 3.08
N GLU A 126 1.63 -4.68 3.58
CA GLU A 126 2.95 -4.49 2.97
C GLU A 126 4.01 -5.18 3.81
N HIS A 127 4.79 -6.05 3.17
CA HIS A 127 5.93 -6.74 3.75
C HIS A 127 7.19 -6.36 2.98
N ALA A 128 8.36 -6.62 3.57
CA ALA A 128 9.64 -6.28 2.94
C ALA A 128 9.83 -6.88 1.53
N ASN A 129 9.27 -8.07 1.30
CA ASN A 129 9.45 -8.84 0.06
C ASN A 129 8.14 -9.19 -0.63
N ALA A 130 7.01 -8.59 -0.26
CA ALA A 130 5.72 -8.88 -0.87
C ALA A 130 4.66 -7.86 -0.44
N THR A 131 3.56 -7.77 -1.19
CA THR A 131 2.39 -6.98 -0.80
C THR A 131 1.13 -7.79 -1.07
N LEU A 132 0.17 -7.74 -0.17
CA LEU A 132 -1.14 -8.38 -0.33
C LEU A 132 -2.22 -7.30 -0.41
N GLY A 133 -3.02 -7.35 -1.47
CA GLY A 133 -4.29 -6.63 -1.57
C GLY A 133 -5.45 -7.60 -1.52
N VAL A 134 -6.38 -7.37 -0.59
CA VAL A 134 -7.62 -8.15 -0.49
C VAL A 134 -8.79 -7.27 -0.90
N TYR A 135 -9.60 -7.78 -1.82
CA TYR A 135 -10.75 -7.09 -2.37
C TYR A 135 -11.99 -7.98 -2.29
N PHE A 136 -13.15 -7.35 -2.22
CA PHE A 136 -14.41 -8.00 -2.50
C PHE A 136 -15.19 -7.24 -3.58
N TYR A 137 -16.01 -7.99 -4.30
CA TYR A 137 -16.94 -7.44 -5.28
C TYR A 137 -18.36 -7.83 -4.87
N SER A 138 -19.25 -6.84 -4.81
CA SER A 138 -20.69 -7.06 -4.61
C SER A 138 -21.45 -6.57 -5.82
N THR A 139 -22.23 -7.46 -6.42
CA THR A 139 -23.15 -7.13 -7.51
C THR A 139 -24.57 -7.06 -6.96
N GLY A 140 -25.14 -5.85 -6.90
CA GLY A 140 -26.55 -5.63 -6.56
C GLY A 140 -26.82 -5.20 -5.12
N THR A 141 -28.10 -5.32 -4.71
CA THR A 141 -28.64 -4.80 -3.44
C THR A 141 -28.31 -5.63 -2.20
N SER A 142 -27.52 -6.71 -2.35
CA SER A 142 -27.11 -7.55 -1.22
C SER A 142 -25.86 -7.00 -0.54
N SER A 143 -25.91 -6.93 0.79
CA SER A 143 -24.81 -6.57 1.68
C SER A 143 -23.78 -7.69 1.90
N VAL A 144 -23.97 -8.86 1.25
CA VAL A 144 -23.05 -10.00 1.31
C VAL A 144 -22.09 -9.92 0.12
N PRO A 145 -20.76 -10.06 0.33
CA PRO A 145 -19.80 -10.08 -0.76
C PRO A 145 -20.08 -11.27 -1.68
N ASN A 146 -20.22 -11.04 -2.98
CA ASN A 146 -20.47 -12.12 -3.94
C ASN A 146 -19.17 -12.79 -4.39
N ARG A 147 -18.04 -12.07 -4.32
CA ARG A 147 -16.73 -12.57 -4.74
C ARG A 147 -15.60 -11.98 -3.92
N TRP A 148 -14.64 -12.83 -3.54
CA TRP A 148 -13.37 -12.46 -2.91
C TRP A 148 -12.23 -12.55 -3.91
N LEU A 149 -11.27 -11.63 -3.79
CA LEU A 149 -10.06 -11.60 -4.59
C LEU A 149 -8.86 -11.25 -3.72
N TYR A 150 -7.83 -12.08 -3.83
CA TYR A 150 -6.55 -11.92 -3.17
C TYR A 150 -5.49 -11.72 -4.23
N LEU A 151 -4.75 -10.63 -4.13
CA LEU A 151 -3.65 -10.29 -5.03
C LEU A 151 -2.36 -10.21 -4.23
N TRP A 152 -1.43 -11.13 -4.49
CA TRP A 152 -0.07 -11.06 -3.96
C TRP A 152 0.88 -10.52 -5.03
N PHE A 153 1.57 -9.44 -4.67
CA PHE A 153 2.61 -8.82 -5.47
C PHE A 153 3.97 -9.26 -4.91
N LEU A 154 4.75 -9.99 -5.70
CA LEU A 154 6.03 -10.55 -5.28
C LEU A 154 7.15 -9.97 -6.17
N PRO A 155 8.34 -9.68 -5.63
CA PRO A 155 9.45 -9.18 -6.41
C PRO A 155 10.05 -10.30 -7.27
N ASP A 156 10.50 -9.97 -8.47
CA ASP A 156 11.46 -10.83 -9.16
C ASP A 156 12.85 -10.66 -8.53
N ALA A 157 13.30 -11.70 -7.83
CA ALA A 157 14.59 -11.72 -7.14
C ALA A 157 15.79 -11.52 -8.08
N SER A 158 15.62 -11.78 -9.39
CA SER A 158 16.73 -11.75 -10.35
C SER A 158 17.01 -10.35 -10.90
N THR A 159 15.99 -9.58 -11.24
CA THR A 159 16.17 -8.32 -12.00
C THR A 159 15.64 -7.08 -11.29
N LYS A 160 14.74 -7.22 -10.31
CA LYS A 160 13.94 -6.12 -9.70
C LYS A 160 13.17 -5.24 -10.70
N GLN A 161 13.22 -5.54 -11.99
CA GLN A 161 12.50 -4.83 -13.05
C GLN A 161 11.12 -5.43 -13.26
N TYR A 162 10.98 -6.74 -13.01
CA TYR A 162 9.72 -7.45 -13.06
C TYR A 162 9.17 -7.68 -11.64
N SER A 163 7.87 -7.98 -11.60
CA SER A 163 7.21 -8.52 -10.42
C SER A 163 6.31 -9.68 -10.82
N TYR A 164 6.06 -10.57 -9.88
CA TYR A 164 5.04 -11.58 -10.03
C TYR A 164 3.74 -11.10 -9.38
N LEU A 165 2.63 -11.42 -10.03
CA LEU A 165 1.29 -11.26 -9.51
C LEU A 165 0.67 -12.64 -9.37
N VAL A 166 0.35 -13.02 -8.14
CA VAL A 166 -0.47 -14.20 -7.85
C VAL A 166 -1.87 -13.71 -7.50
N ALA A 167 -2.87 -14.26 -8.17
CA ALA A 167 -4.26 -13.97 -7.89
C ALA A 167 -5.01 -15.24 -7.53
N ALA A 168 -5.78 -15.19 -6.45
CA ALA A 168 -6.73 -16.22 -6.07
C ALA A 168 -8.10 -15.59 -5.82
N TRP A 169 -9.16 -16.27 -6.25
CA TRP A 169 -10.52 -15.75 -6.10
C TRP A 169 -11.54 -16.86 -5.86
N TRP A 170 -12.66 -16.52 -5.26
CA TRP A 170 -13.80 -17.41 -5.14
C TRP A 170 -15.08 -16.62 -4.98
N GLU A 171 -16.20 -17.25 -5.32
CA GLU A 171 -17.52 -16.68 -5.05
C GLU A 171 -17.97 -17.12 -3.66
N ALA A 172 -18.54 -16.20 -2.88
CA ALA A 172 -19.14 -16.58 -1.62
C ALA A 172 -20.32 -17.53 -1.90
N PRO A 173 -20.52 -18.58 -1.10
CA PRO A 173 -21.68 -19.45 -1.27
C PRO A 173 -22.94 -18.60 -1.19
N LYS A 174 -23.80 -18.72 -2.19
CA LYS A 174 -25.13 -18.09 -2.14
C LYS A 174 -25.86 -18.68 -0.93
N SER A 175 -26.14 -17.86 0.06
CA SER A 175 -27.03 -18.26 1.15
C SER A 175 -28.41 -18.50 0.54
N CYS A 176 -28.84 -19.76 0.49
CA CYS A 176 -30.19 -20.16 0.10
C CYS A 176 -31.22 -19.73 1.15
#